data_AF-A0A165PJQ5-F1
#
_entry.id   AF-A0A165PJQ5-F1
#
_cell.length_a   1.000
_cell.length_b   1.000
_cell.length_c   1.000
_cell.angle_alpha   90.00
_cell.angle_beta   90.00
_cell.angle_gamma   90.00
#
_symmetry.space_group_name_H-M   'P 1'
#
loop_
_entity.id
_entity.type
_entity.pdbx_description
1 polymer ?
#
loop_
_entity_poly.entity_id
_entity_poly.type
_entity_poly.pdbx_seq_one_letter_code
_entity_poly.pdbx_strand_id
1 'polypeptide(L)'
;MPFEPTPASIPPPTVLLRQDPPTSWAVNYTALNPLSVLLRAALIYPDKPALLHEDVPRPVYYTYAVWAQRVQNLAYALRAAGIRPGDRVAVVAPNCPLIA
;
A
#
# COMPACT_ATOMS: atom_id res chain seq x y z
N MET A 1 -9.91 3.18 20.82
CA MET A 1 -9.44 4.55 20.54
C MET A 1 -9.60 4.79 19.05
N PRO A 2 -10.00 5.99 18.60
CA PRO A 2 -10.00 6.30 17.17
C PRO A 2 -8.57 6.18 16.62
N PHE A 3 -8.43 5.62 15.42
CA PHE A 3 -7.13 5.50 14.76
C PHE A 3 -6.70 6.86 14.20
N GLU A 4 -5.43 7.23 14.44
CA GLU A 4 -4.80 8.41 13.89
C GLU A 4 -3.59 8.03 13.03
N PRO A 5 -3.55 8.39 11.73
CA PRO A 5 -2.38 8.13 10.91
C PRO A 5 -1.18 8.97 11.36
N THR A 6 -0.01 8.34 11.43
CA THR A 6 1.25 9.09 11.58
C THR A 6 1.44 10.04 10.40
N PRO A 7 2.15 11.17 10.54
CA PRO A 7 2.42 12.09 9.44
C PRO A 7 3.02 11.43 8.20
N ALA A 8 3.89 10.43 8.37
CA ALA A 8 4.48 9.68 7.25
C ALA A 8 3.44 8.85 6.46
N SER A 9 2.30 8.51 7.07
CA SER A 9 1.21 7.75 6.46
C SER A 9 0.12 8.64 5.86
N ILE A 10 0.28 9.97 5.90
CA ILE A 10 -0.64 10.91 5.26
C ILE A 10 -0.18 11.10 3.80
N PRO A 11 -0.98 10.69 2.80
CA PRO A 11 -0.60 10.90 1.41
C PRO A 11 -0.58 12.40 1.06
N PRO A 12 0.36 12.84 0.21
CA PRO A 12 0.31 14.20 -0.31
C PRO A 12 -0.95 14.39 -1.18
N PRO A 13 -1.53 15.60 -1.22
CA PRO A 13 -2.82 15.85 -1.87
C PRO A 13 -2.83 15.61 -3.38
N THR A 14 -1.66 15.53 -4.02
CA THR A 14 -1.49 15.32 -5.46
C THR A 14 -1.08 13.88 -5.82
N VAL A 15 -1.17 12.93 -4.89
CA VAL A 15 -0.76 11.54 -5.16
C VAL A 15 -1.67 10.90 -6.23
N LEU A 16 -1.06 10.28 -7.23
CA LEU A 16 -1.78 9.47 -8.21
C LEU A 16 -1.81 8.02 -7.72
N LEU A 17 -2.99 7.55 -7.30
CA LEU A 17 -3.22 6.17 -6.88
C LEU A 17 -3.56 5.29 -8.09
N ARG A 18 -2.63 5.20 -9.05
CA ARG A 18 -2.74 4.31 -10.22
C ARG A 18 -1.37 3.78 -10.63
N GLN A 19 -1.37 2.63 -11.29
CA GLN A 19 -0.19 2.14 -11.98
C GLN A 19 -0.21 2.67 -13.42
N ASP A 20 0.96 3.01 -13.96
CA ASP A 20 1.10 3.30 -15.38
C ASP A 20 1.34 2.00 -16.14
N PRO A 21 0.39 1.53 -16.98
CA PRO A 21 0.59 0.34 -17.77
C PRO A 21 1.63 0.62 -18.88
N PRO A 22 2.43 -0.38 -19.29
CA PRO A 22 3.29 -0.28 -20.46
C PRO A 22 2.47 0.03 -21.72
N THR A 23 2.97 0.94 -22.55
CA THR A 23 2.36 1.26 -23.85
C THR A 23 2.41 0.12 -24.86
N SER A 24 3.23 -0.91 -24.59
CA SER A 24 3.35 -2.11 -25.42
C SER A 24 2.23 -3.13 -25.23
N TRP A 25 1.37 -2.96 -24.22
CA TRP A 25 0.25 -3.88 -23.98
C TRP A 25 -0.90 -3.62 -24.95
N ALA A 26 -1.62 -4.69 -25.31
CA ALA A 26 -2.86 -4.55 -26.06
C ALA A 26 -3.92 -3.81 -25.23
N VAL A 27 -4.77 -3.00 -25.89
CA VAL A 27 -5.79 -2.16 -25.22
C VAL A 27 -6.85 -2.97 -24.45
N ASN A 28 -7.03 -4.24 -24.79
CA ASN A 28 -7.93 -5.19 -24.15
C ASN A 28 -7.21 -6.09 -23.12
N TYR A 29 -5.97 -5.77 -22.76
CA TYR A 29 -5.19 -6.51 -21.80
C TYR A 29 -4.87 -5.67 -20.56
N THR A 30 -5.05 -6.24 -19.38
CA THR A 30 -4.61 -5.66 -18.12
C THR A 30 -4.08 -6.79 -17.25
N ALA A 31 -2.80 -6.70 -16.85
CA ALA A 31 -2.22 -7.69 -15.97
C ALA A 31 -2.89 -7.64 -14.58
N LEU A 32 -3.19 -8.80 -14.02
CA LEU A 32 -3.68 -8.89 -12.65
C LEU A 32 -2.57 -8.49 -11.68
N ASN A 33 -2.79 -7.41 -10.94
CA ASN A 33 -1.85 -6.93 -9.94
C ASN A 33 -2.60 -6.61 -8.63
N PRO A 34 -2.28 -7.25 -7.49
CA PRO A 34 -2.94 -6.96 -6.22
C PRO A 34 -2.78 -5.49 -5.80
N LEU A 35 -1.71 -4.81 -6.20
CA LEU A 35 -1.52 -3.39 -5.95
C LEU A 35 -2.61 -2.54 -6.61
N SER A 36 -3.12 -2.94 -7.79
CA SER A 36 -4.18 -2.20 -8.48
C SER A 36 -5.48 -2.15 -7.67
N VAL A 37 -5.78 -3.20 -6.90
CA VAL A 37 -6.96 -3.27 -6.03
C VAL A 37 -6.82 -2.29 -4.87
N LEU A 38 -5.66 -2.29 -4.21
CA LEU A 38 -5.37 -1.35 -3.11
C LEU A 38 -5.46 0.10 -3.58
N LEU A 39 -4.78 0.43 -4.68
CA LEU A 39 -4.76 1.80 -5.21
C LEU A 39 -6.17 2.28 -5.59
N ARG A 40 -6.97 1.43 -6.22
CA ARG A 40 -8.37 1.74 -6.55
C ARG A 40 -9.23 1.93 -5.29
N ALA A 41 -9.08 1.08 -4.29
CA ALA A 41 -9.83 1.19 -3.04
C ALA A 41 -9.46 2.46 -2.27
N ALA A 42 -8.18 2.82 -2.23
CA ALA A 42 -7.72 4.07 -1.63
C ALA A 42 -8.20 5.32 -2.38
N LEU A 43 -8.37 5.23 -3.70
CA LEU A 43 -8.92 6.32 -4.52
C LEU A 43 -10.43 6.51 -4.32
N ILE A 44 -11.20 5.42 -4.30
CA ILE A 44 -12.68 5.47 -4.30
C ILE A 44 -13.24 5.51 -2.87
N TYR A 45 -12.57 4.84 -1.93
CA TYR A 45 -13.02 4.66 -0.55
C TYR A 45 -11.89 4.94 0.47
N PRO A 46 -11.27 6.14 0.43
CA PRO A 46 -10.08 6.46 1.22
C PRO A 46 -10.26 6.24 2.72
N ASP A 47 -11.46 6.56 3.25
CA ASP A 47 -11.76 6.54 4.68
C ASP A 47 -12.36 5.21 5.16
N LYS A 48 -12.63 4.26 4.24
CA LYS A 48 -13.14 2.94 4.64
C LYS A 48 -12.05 2.12 5.33
N PRO A 49 -12.39 1.32 6.36
CA PRO A 49 -11.47 0.38 6.97
C PRO A 49 -10.93 -0.63 5.95
N ALA A 50 -9.61 -0.81 5.95
CA ALA A 50 -8.89 -1.72 5.08
C ALA A 50 -8.24 -2.87 5.85
N LEU A 51 -7.65 -2.57 7.02
CA LEU A 51 -6.99 -3.55 7.88
C LEU A 51 -7.38 -3.30 9.32
N LEU A 52 -7.80 -4.35 10.02
CA LEU A 52 -8.10 -4.33 11.45
C LEU A 52 -7.26 -5.42 12.12
N HIS A 53 -6.48 -5.03 13.12
CA HIS A 53 -5.68 -5.94 13.93
C HIS A 53 -5.97 -5.62 15.40
N GLU A 54 -7.03 -6.21 15.91
CA GLU A 54 -7.67 -5.80 17.18
C GLU A 54 -7.28 -6.66 18.38
N ASP A 55 -7.12 -7.97 18.19
CA ASP A 55 -6.88 -8.94 19.27
C ASP A 55 -5.39 -9.07 19.66
N VAL A 56 -4.72 -7.94 19.85
CA VAL A 56 -3.31 -7.88 20.24
C VAL A 56 -3.03 -6.79 21.28
N PRO A 57 -1.91 -6.84 22.01
CA PRO A 57 -1.59 -5.82 23.02
C PRO A 57 -1.54 -4.38 22.48
N ARG A 58 -1.34 -4.21 21.17
CA ARG A 58 -1.30 -2.90 20.49
C ARG A 58 -2.18 -2.95 19.23
N PRO A 59 -3.49 -2.69 19.36
CA PRO A 59 -4.42 -2.71 18.25
C PRO A 59 -4.09 -1.68 17.17
N VAL A 60 -4.37 -2.02 15.92
CA VAL A 60 -4.15 -1.15 14.76
C VAL A 60 -5.35 -1.23 13.82
N TYR A 61 -5.76 -0.07 13.30
CA TYR A 61 -6.83 0.06 12.31
C TYR A 61 -6.30 0.93 11.18
N TYR A 62 -6.37 0.51 9.93
CA TYR A 62 -5.96 1.34 8.80
C TYR A 62 -7.12 1.56 7.85
N THR A 63 -7.27 2.79 7.38
CA THR A 63 -8.11 3.08 6.22
C THR A 63 -7.36 2.75 4.93
N TYR A 64 -8.07 2.66 3.80
CA TYR A 64 -7.40 2.39 2.51
C TYR A 64 -6.39 3.47 2.13
N ALA A 65 -6.66 4.75 2.40
CA ALA A 65 -5.72 5.84 2.13
C ALA A 65 -4.40 5.65 2.90
N VAL A 66 -4.51 5.30 4.18
CA VAL A 66 -3.34 5.06 5.04
C VAL A 66 -2.58 3.82 4.58
N TRP A 67 -3.30 2.73 4.31
CA TRP A 67 -2.65 1.48 3.90
C TRP A 67 -1.89 1.67 2.58
N ALA A 68 -2.48 2.38 1.60
CA ALA A 68 -1.81 2.71 0.36
C ALA A 68 -0.55 3.57 0.56
N GLN A 69 -0.61 4.60 1.43
CA GLN A 69 0.55 5.43 1.72
C GLN A 69 1.67 4.65 2.40
N ARG A 70 1.32 3.74 3.31
CA ARG A 70 2.27 2.89 4.01
C ARG A 70 2.99 1.92 3.06
N VAL A 71 2.24 1.26 2.16
CA VAL A 71 2.82 0.45 1.07
C VAL A 71 3.74 1.29 0.18
N GLN A 72 3.34 2.53 -0.16
CA GLN A 72 4.16 3.44 -0.96
C GLN A 72 5.47 3.82 -0.25
N ASN A 73 5.45 4.07 1.06
CA ASN A 73 6.64 4.37 1.84
C ASN A 73 7.63 3.20 1.83
N LEU A 74 7.13 1.97 2.02
CA LEU A 74 7.97 0.77 1.92
C LEU A 74 8.56 0.64 0.51
N ALA A 75 7.76 0.88 -0.54
CA ALA A 75 8.24 0.82 -1.92
C ALA A 75 9.38 1.82 -2.17
N TYR A 76 9.28 3.05 -1.67
CA TYR A 76 10.36 4.03 -1.76
C TYR A 76 11.61 3.60 -0.98
N ALA A 77 11.45 3.04 0.22
CA ALA A 77 12.57 2.53 1.01
C ALA A 77 13.29 1.37 0.30
N LEU A 78 12.54 0.43 -0.29
CA LEU A 78 13.12 -0.68 -1.07
C LEU A 78 13.88 -0.17 -2.30
N ARG A 79 13.33 0.82 -3.01
CA ARG A 79 14.03 1.45 -4.14
C ARG A 79 15.30 2.18 -3.69
N ALA A 80 15.25 2.89 -2.56
CA ALA A 80 16.42 3.57 -1.99
C ALA A 80 17.49 2.57 -1.54
N ALA A 81 17.09 1.37 -1.10
CA ALA A 81 17.99 0.26 -0.79
C ALA A 81 18.56 -0.46 -2.04
N GLY A 82 18.21 0.00 -3.25
CA GLY A 82 18.76 -0.51 -4.51
C GLY A 82 18.04 -1.73 -5.10
N ILE A 83 16.89 -2.12 -4.56
CA ILE A 83 16.08 -3.24 -5.08
C ILE A 83 15.50 -2.88 -6.46
N ARG A 84 15.61 -3.82 -7.39
CA ARG A 84 15.20 -3.68 -8.80
C ARG A 84 14.10 -4.69 -9.18
N PRO A 85 13.34 -4.43 -10.26
CA PRO A 85 12.42 -5.43 -10.80
C PRO A 85 13.15 -6.75 -11.09
N GLY A 86 12.60 -7.86 -10.59
CA GLY A 86 13.20 -9.19 -10.70
C GLY A 86 14.03 -9.61 -9.49
N ASP A 87 14.41 -8.68 -8.61
CA ASP A 87 15.10 -9.01 -7.36
C ASP A 87 14.17 -9.74 -6.40
N ARG A 88 14.76 -10.60 -5.56
CA ARG A 88 14.04 -11.39 -4.55
C ARG A 88 14.14 -10.69 -3.21
N VAL A 89 13.00 -10.48 -2.56
CA VAL A 89 12.92 -9.90 -1.21
C VAL A 89 12.37 -10.96 -0.27
N ALA A 90 13.15 -11.32 0.76
CA ALA A 90 12.67 -12.19 1.84
C ALA A 90 11.95 -11.34 2.89
N VAL A 91 10.74 -11.74 3.25
CA VAL A 91 9.95 -11.14 4.31
C VAL A 91 9.90 -12.09 5.49
N VAL A 92 10.49 -11.71 6.62
CA VAL A 92 10.45 -12.47 7.87
C VAL A 92 9.71 -11.63 8.90
N ALA A 93 8.43 -11.92 9.09
CA ALA A 93 7.56 -11.21 10.02
C ALA A 93 6.49 -12.17 10.57
N PRO A 94 5.98 -11.94 11.80
CA PRO A 94 4.77 -12.60 12.26
C PRO A 94 3.55 -12.10 11.45
N ASN A 95 2.40 -12.73 11.62
CA ASN A 95 1.14 -12.27 11.02
C ASN A 95 0.69 -10.94 11.65
N CYS A 96 1.19 -9.82 11.13
CA CYS A 96 0.97 -8.49 11.66
C CYS A 96 1.02 -7.42 10.55
N PRO A 97 0.41 -6.25 10.77
CA PRO A 97 0.41 -5.16 9.79
C PRO A 97 1.76 -4.43 9.62
N LEU A 98 2.81 -4.75 10.40
CA LEU A 98 4.05 -3.96 10.46
C LEU A 98 4.79 -3.78 9.12
N ILE A 99 4.53 -4.63 8.13
CA ILE A 99 5.23 -4.57 6.84
C ILE A 99 4.62 -3.57 5.85
N ALA A 100 3.45 -3.03 6.14
CA ALA A 100 2.93 -1.87 5.44
C ALA A 100 2.55 -0.86 6.50
#